data_AF-A0A6I0F1G7-F1
#
_entry.id   AF-A0A6I0F1G7-F1
#
_cell.length_a   1.000
_cell.length_b   1.000
_cell.length_c   1.000
_cell.angle_alpha   90.00
_cell.angle_beta   90.00
_cell.angle_gamma   90.00
#
_symmetry.space_group_name_H-M   'P 1'
#
loop_
_entity.id
_entity.type
_entity.pdbx_description
1 polymer ?
#
loop_
_entity_poly.entity_id
_entity_poly.type
_entity_poly.pdbx_seq_one_letter_code
_entity_poly.pdbx_strand_id
1 'polypeptide(L)'
;MVVYRRTLSKEVVFMRSYRWFLVVMLAVFLFATPSMASGISVIVNDSQVDFGDVPPQIVDNRTLVPLRATFEALGASLEWIGEEQKVIAFRGNNQIELVIGANRAFVNGNTVKLDVPAKIINGRTLVPLRFIGEALGDDVRWDGQKRAAIITSKAVFIEAPSSGEKDKLKDMTVHFIDVGQGDSIFVISPNGATMLIDTGTQTAGQKVVSYLKKAGITSIDKIVATHPHADHIGGMQAIFDNFEVKKVYDSGFPHTSQTYENFLITVDEKNIPFEIAHRGNKINLDPDLDIMILHPGTTMGDANNNSIVLKVTYGQVSYLFTGDAEKEAEEIMLEYVGNQLNSTVLKVGHHGSSTSTTKLFLDAVKPKVAVIQVGEGNSYGHPTNEVLNRLYNASVNVFRNDIHGTVVIATNGQTYSVKTEKQITQPVLPVQAPIAQPIINTDSVSVPSTQERLININTADYELLQKITGVGPAIAKNIIDYREKHGAFTSIEQIKRVSGIGDARFEAMKHQITVN
;
A
#
# COMPACT_ATOMS: atom_id res chain seq x y z
N MET A 1 -66.23 -73.55 45.77
CA MET A 1 -67.35 -72.66 45.39
C MET A 1 -67.85 -71.96 46.65
N VAL A 2 -67.22 -70.86 47.07
CA VAL A 2 -67.54 -70.12 48.33
C VAL A 2 -67.00 -68.70 48.11
N VAL A 3 -67.81 -67.65 47.88
CA VAL A 3 -68.76 -66.92 48.74
C VAL A 3 -68.06 -66.09 49.85
N TYR A 4 -68.06 -64.76 49.63
CA TYR A 4 -68.37 -63.65 50.57
C TYR A 4 -67.80 -63.65 52.00
N ARG A 5 -67.23 -62.49 52.40
CA ARG A 5 -67.50 -61.65 53.61
C ARG A 5 -66.22 -60.97 54.14
N ARG A 6 -66.19 -59.62 54.24
CA ARG A 6 -66.49 -58.77 55.43
C ARG A 6 -65.43 -58.98 56.54
N THR A 7 -64.85 -58.02 57.26
CA THR A 7 -65.01 -56.56 57.48
C THR A 7 -63.97 -56.14 58.56
N LEU A 8 -63.79 -54.81 58.77
CA LEU A 8 -63.28 -54.11 59.98
C LEU A 8 -61.74 -54.13 60.19
N SER A 9 -61.05 -53.12 60.74
CA SER A 9 -61.32 -51.74 61.18
C SER A 9 -60.03 -51.17 61.79
N LYS A 10 -59.76 -49.86 61.65
CA LYS A 10 -58.99 -48.97 62.58
C LYS A 10 -57.51 -49.33 62.80
N GLU A 11 -56.53 -48.48 63.09
CA GLU A 11 -56.30 -47.04 63.31
C GLU A 11 -54.77 -46.90 63.50
N VAL A 12 -54.20 -45.71 63.29
CA VAL A 12 -53.03 -45.15 64.04
C VAL A 12 -51.64 -45.78 63.75
N VAL A 13 -50.50 -45.12 63.55
CA VAL A 13 -49.99 -43.73 63.45
C VAL A 13 -48.46 -43.91 63.20
N PHE A 14 -47.80 -43.00 62.47
CA PHE A 14 -46.33 -42.80 62.40
C PHE A 14 -45.48 -43.99 61.86
N MET A 15 -44.53 -43.87 60.94
CA MET A 15 -43.56 -42.80 60.71
C MET A 15 -42.91 -43.07 59.33
N ARG A 16 -42.63 -42.01 58.56
CA ARG A 16 -41.52 -41.83 57.57
C ARG A 16 -40.79 -43.13 57.16
N SER A 17 -40.75 -43.56 55.91
CA SER A 17 -40.45 -42.82 54.68
C SER A 17 -40.67 -43.75 53.48
N TYR A 18 -41.34 -43.25 52.43
CA TYR A 18 -41.65 -43.98 51.20
C TYR A 18 -40.36 -44.47 50.52
N ARG A 19 -40.18 -45.79 50.46
CA ARG A 19 -39.24 -46.47 49.55
C ARG A 19 -40.05 -47.36 48.61
N TRP A 20 -39.73 -47.25 47.32
CA TRP A 20 -40.13 -48.11 46.20
C TRP A 20 -41.49 -47.84 45.55
N PHE A 21 -41.50 -46.97 44.54
CA PHE A 21 -42.14 -47.28 43.26
C PHE A 21 -41.38 -46.62 42.09
N LEU A 22 -40.90 -47.50 41.19
CA LEU A 22 -40.42 -47.32 39.82
C LEU A 22 -40.57 -45.94 39.16
N VAL A 23 -39.46 -45.37 38.65
CA VAL A 23 -39.37 -44.79 37.28
C VAL A 23 -37.92 -44.91 36.78
N VAL A 24 -37.80 -45.34 35.52
CA VAL A 24 -36.59 -45.44 34.71
C VAL A 24 -35.68 -44.21 34.83
N MET A 25 -34.41 -44.47 35.10
CA MET A 25 -33.32 -43.52 35.19
C MET A 25 -32.95 -43.01 33.78
N LEU A 26 -33.62 -41.96 33.32
CA LEU A 26 -33.09 -41.09 32.26
C LEU A 26 -32.58 -39.83 32.94
N ALA A 27 -31.27 -39.75 33.14
CA ALA A 27 -30.60 -38.56 33.61
C ALA A 27 -30.72 -37.46 32.54
N VAL A 28 -31.82 -36.69 32.58
CA VAL A 28 -31.88 -35.38 31.94
C VAL A 28 -31.00 -34.46 32.78
N PHE A 29 -29.70 -34.47 32.49
CA PHE A 29 -28.88 -33.31 32.76
C PHE A 29 -29.46 -32.16 31.94
N LEU A 30 -30.29 -31.33 32.57
CA LEU A 30 -30.46 -29.95 32.15
C LEU A 30 -29.11 -29.26 32.39
N PHE A 31 -28.18 -29.44 31.46
CA PHE A 31 -27.20 -28.41 31.20
C PHE A 31 -28.00 -27.23 30.64
N ALA A 32 -28.40 -26.31 31.51
CA ALA A 32 -28.59 -24.94 31.09
C ALA A 32 -27.23 -24.51 30.53
N THR A 33 -27.07 -24.61 29.22
CA THR A 33 -25.95 -23.96 28.55
C THR A 33 -26.04 -22.50 28.97
N PRO A 34 -24.96 -21.88 29.49
CA PRO A 34 -24.95 -20.43 29.58
C PRO A 34 -25.19 -19.95 28.15
N SER A 35 -26.35 -19.35 27.91
CA SER A 35 -26.59 -18.54 26.73
C SER A 35 -25.52 -17.45 26.78
N MET A 36 -24.40 -17.69 26.11
CA MET A 36 -23.42 -16.66 25.81
C MET A 36 -24.23 -15.55 25.17
N ALA A 37 -24.41 -14.44 25.88
CA ALA A 37 -25.10 -13.28 25.35
C ALA A 37 -24.42 -12.94 24.02
N SER A 38 -25.15 -13.09 22.91
CA SER A 38 -24.54 -12.96 21.59
C SER A 38 -24.02 -11.53 21.47
N GLY A 39 -22.69 -11.43 21.34
CA GLY A 39 -22.00 -10.18 21.06
C GLY A 39 -22.55 -9.54 19.79
N ILE A 40 -22.36 -8.23 19.67
CA ILE A 40 -22.73 -7.50 18.45
C ILE A 40 -21.69 -7.79 17.39
N SER A 41 -22.11 -8.24 16.20
CA SER A 41 -21.23 -8.41 15.06
C SER A 41 -21.35 -7.24 14.08
N VAL A 42 -20.29 -6.99 13.32
CA VAL A 42 -20.29 -6.05 12.20
C VAL A 42 -19.90 -6.81 10.96
N ILE A 43 -20.69 -6.65 9.89
CA ILE A 43 -20.48 -7.32 8.60
C ILE A 43 -20.30 -6.23 7.55
N VAL A 44 -19.16 -6.22 6.86
CA VAL A 44 -18.83 -5.30 5.76
C VAL A 44 -18.68 -6.10 4.49
N ASN A 45 -19.45 -5.79 3.45
CA ASN A 45 -19.41 -6.48 2.15
C ASN A 45 -19.42 -8.02 2.28
N ASP A 46 -20.39 -8.52 3.07
CA ASP A 46 -20.59 -9.94 3.40
C ASP A 46 -19.46 -10.61 4.21
N SER A 47 -18.45 -9.85 4.65
CA SER A 47 -17.36 -10.30 5.50
C SER A 47 -17.51 -9.79 6.93
N GLN A 48 -17.46 -10.67 7.92
CA GLN A 48 -17.50 -10.27 9.33
C GLN A 48 -16.18 -9.62 9.73
N VAL A 49 -16.27 -8.46 10.39
CA VAL A 49 -15.11 -7.72 10.92
C VAL A 49 -14.65 -8.37 12.23
N ASP A 50 -13.35 -8.65 12.32
CA ASP A 50 -12.70 -9.05 13.56
C ASP A 50 -12.23 -7.81 14.32
N PHE A 51 -12.67 -7.70 15.58
CA PHE A 51 -12.35 -6.57 16.46
C PHE A 51 -11.31 -6.94 17.53
N GLY A 52 -10.80 -8.17 17.52
CA GLY A 52 -9.77 -8.62 18.45
C GLY A 52 -10.21 -8.50 19.91
N ASP A 53 -9.46 -7.71 20.68
CA ASP A 53 -9.55 -7.62 22.15
C ASP A 53 -10.69 -6.73 22.67
N VAL A 54 -11.25 -5.85 21.84
CA VAL A 54 -12.33 -4.94 22.26
C VAL A 54 -13.53 -5.07 21.31
N PRO A 55 -14.64 -5.71 21.74
CA PRO A 55 -15.80 -5.92 20.87
C PRO A 55 -16.64 -4.63 20.71
N PRO A 56 -17.49 -4.55 19.68
CA PRO A 56 -18.50 -3.50 19.55
C PRO A 56 -19.42 -3.41 20.77
N GLN A 57 -19.83 -2.19 21.13
CA GLN A 57 -20.68 -1.92 22.29
C GLN A 57 -21.90 -1.08 21.91
N ILE A 58 -23.03 -1.31 22.58
CA ILE A 58 -24.15 -0.38 22.54
C ILE A 58 -23.98 0.63 23.65
N VAL A 59 -23.86 1.90 23.29
CA VAL A 59 -23.83 3.03 24.20
C VAL A 59 -24.90 4.02 23.75
N ASP A 60 -25.81 4.38 24.65
CA ASP A 60 -26.92 5.31 24.36
C ASP A 60 -27.74 4.92 23.11
N ASN A 61 -28.03 3.62 22.96
CA ASN A 61 -28.75 3.04 21.81
C ASN A 61 -28.06 3.28 20.44
N ARG A 62 -26.73 3.46 20.45
CA ARG A 62 -25.88 3.50 19.25
C ARG A 62 -24.80 2.43 19.35
N THR A 63 -24.53 1.78 18.22
CA THR A 63 -23.42 0.83 18.11
C THR A 63 -22.12 1.61 17.95
N LEU A 64 -21.27 1.50 18.96
CA LEU A 64 -19.91 2.00 19.00
C LEU A 64 -18.95 0.86 18.66
N VAL A 65 -18.00 1.14 17.78
CA VAL A 65 -17.07 0.13 17.25
C VAL A 65 -15.63 0.63 17.38
N PRO A 66 -14.66 -0.26 17.60
CA PRO A 66 -13.24 0.11 17.56
C PRO A 66 -12.88 0.81 16.24
N LEU A 67 -12.35 2.02 16.37
CA LEU A 67 -12.06 2.93 15.27
C LEU A 67 -11.24 2.24 14.17
N ARG A 68 -10.07 1.71 14.52
CA ARG A 68 -9.11 1.17 13.56
C ARG A 68 -9.69 0.05 12.71
N ALA A 69 -10.15 -1.03 13.36
CA ALA A 69 -10.73 -2.18 12.69
C ALA A 69 -11.94 -1.81 11.82
N THR A 70 -12.74 -0.82 12.24
CA THR A 70 -13.90 -0.35 11.47
C THR A 70 -13.49 0.37 10.19
N PHE A 71 -12.60 1.36 10.28
CA PHE A 71 -12.18 2.13 9.11
C PHE A 71 -11.34 1.30 8.15
N GLU A 72 -10.50 0.40 8.67
CA GLU A 72 -9.79 -0.59 7.86
C GLU A 72 -10.77 -1.48 7.10
N ALA A 73 -11.75 -2.10 7.79
CA ALA A 73 -12.75 -2.93 7.13
C ALA A 73 -13.56 -2.18 6.05
N LEU A 74 -13.72 -0.87 6.22
CA LEU A 74 -14.38 0.01 5.25
C LEU A 74 -13.45 0.51 4.14
N GLY A 75 -12.18 0.09 4.09
CA GLY A 75 -11.21 0.50 3.08
C GLY A 75 -10.76 1.96 3.21
N ALA A 76 -10.82 2.52 4.42
CA ALA A 76 -10.42 3.89 4.72
C ALA A 76 -9.07 3.93 5.47
N SER A 77 -8.24 4.92 5.17
CA SER A 77 -7.01 5.21 5.92
C SER A 77 -7.31 6.07 7.15
N LEU A 78 -6.41 6.01 8.15
CA LEU A 78 -6.54 6.75 9.39
C LEU A 78 -5.24 7.51 9.72
N GLU A 79 -5.41 8.72 10.21
CA GLU A 79 -4.38 9.55 10.83
C GLU A 79 -4.81 9.88 12.27
N TRP A 80 -3.87 9.79 13.21
CA TRP A 80 -4.08 10.15 14.61
C TRP A 80 -3.21 11.35 14.98
N ILE A 81 -3.85 12.44 15.39
CA ILE A 81 -3.21 13.67 15.87
C ILE A 81 -3.29 13.67 17.40
N GLY A 82 -2.21 13.22 18.04
CA GLY A 82 -2.17 12.95 19.48
C GLY A 82 -2.35 14.18 20.36
N GLU A 83 -1.76 15.32 19.98
CA GLU A 83 -1.85 16.58 20.75
C GLU A 83 -3.29 17.13 20.77
N GLU A 84 -4.05 16.88 19.72
CA GLU A 84 -5.44 17.36 19.56
C GLU A 84 -6.49 16.30 19.92
N GLN A 85 -6.07 15.08 20.29
CA GLN A 85 -6.96 13.91 20.46
C GLN A 85 -7.92 13.75 19.26
N LYS A 86 -7.38 13.95 18.05
CA LYS A 86 -8.14 14.04 16.81
C LYS A 86 -7.77 12.89 15.88
N VAL A 87 -8.79 12.28 15.30
CA VAL A 87 -8.68 11.29 14.24
C VAL A 87 -9.06 11.96 12.93
N ILE A 88 -8.31 11.71 11.88
CA ILE A 88 -8.73 12.03 10.52
C ILE A 88 -8.77 10.73 9.72
N ALA A 89 -9.84 10.52 8.97
CA ALA A 89 -10.04 9.32 8.18
C ALA A 89 -10.38 9.64 6.74
N PHE A 90 -9.90 8.83 5.79
CA PHE A 90 -10.02 9.13 4.37
C PHE A 90 -10.41 7.90 3.56
N ARG A 91 -11.31 8.09 2.59
CA ARG A 91 -11.64 7.08 1.58
C ARG A 91 -12.11 7.74 0.29
N GLY A 92 -11.31 7.61 -0.78
CA GLY A 92 -11.55 8.36 -2.01
C GLY A 92 -11.54 9.86 -1.73
N ASN A 93 -12.60 10.57 -2.13
CA ASN A 93 -12.77 12.01 -1.87
C ASN A 93 -13.37 12.33 -0.49
N ASN A 94 -13.70 11.32 0.32
CA ASN A 94 -14.35 11.53 1.61
C ASN A 94 -13.30 11.59 2.72
N GLN A 95 -13.33 12.68 3.49
CA GLN A 95 -12.52 12.95 4.66
C GLN A 95 -13.44 13.10 5.88
N ILE A 96 -13.11 12.46 6.98
CA ILE A 96 -13.82 12.58 8.27
C ILE A 96 -12.83 13.01 9.34
N GLU A 97 -13.11 14.09 10.06
CA GLU A 97 -12.34 14.52 11.23
C GLU A 97 -13.18 14.34 12.50
N LEU A 98 -12.60 13.70 13.51
CA LEU A 98 -13.25 13.35 14.76
C LEU A 98 -12.34 13.72 15.93
N VAL A 99 -12.79 14.65 16.77
CA VAL A 99 -12.14 14.93 18.05
C VAL A 99 -12.78 14.05 19.13
N ILE A 100 -11.97 13.30 19.88
CA ILE A 100 -12.47 12.40 20.93
C ILE A 100 -13.22 13.20 22.00
N GLY A 101 -14.39 12.71 22.41
CA GLY A 101 -15.25 13.38 23.39
C GLY A 101 -16.08 14.54 22.82
N ALA A 102 -15.81 15.01 21.61
CA ALA A 102 -16.61 16.04 20.96
C ALA A 102 -17.93 15.47 20.43
N ASN A 103 -19.02 16.23 20.57
CA ASN A 103 -20.33 15.91 20.00
C ASN A 103 -20.49 16.37 18.54
N ARG A 104 -19.37 16.62 17.86
CA ARG A 104 -19.31 17.07 16.47
C ARG A 104 -18.13 16.43 15.76
N ALA A 105 -18.28 16.26 14.46
CA ALA A 105 -17.25 15.80 13.52
C ALA A 105 -17.22 16.76 12.32
N PHE A 106 -16.21 16.63 11.47
CA PHE A 106 -16.20 17.28 10.16
C PHE A 106 -16.22 16.21 9.07
N VAL A 107 -17.04 16.38 8.04
CA VAL A 107 -17.05 15.53 6.86
C VAL A 107 -16.80 16.42 5.65
N ASN A 108 -15.68 16.24 4.97
CA ASN A 108 -15.23 17.10 3.87
C ASN A 108 -15.24 18.59 4.25
N GLY A 109 -14.77 18.91 5.48
CA GLY A 109 -14.76 20.26 6.04
C GLY A 109 -16.10 20.77 6.58
N ASN A 110 -17.23 20.08 6.32
CA ASN A 110 -18.54 20.48 6.84
C ASN A 110 -18.78 19.91 8.24
N THR A 111 -19.25 20.75 9.18
CA THR A 111 -19.56 20.29 10.53
C THR A 111 -20.81 19.39 10.55
N VAL A 112 -20.68 18.22 11.17
CA VAL A 112 -21.75 17.25 11.40
C VAL A 112 -21.91 17.01 12.90
N LYS A 113 -23.14 17.03 13.41
CA LYS A 113 -23.42 16.72 14.81
C LYS A 113 -23.44 15.21 15.03
N LEU A 114 -22.83 14.76 16.12
CA LEU A 114 -22.85 13.37 16.55
C LEU A 114 -23.91 13.17 17.64
N ASP A 115 -24.73 12.14 17.50
CA ASP A 115 -25.68 11.74 18.55
C ASP A 115 -24.96 11.20 19.79
N VAL A 116 -23.85 10.50 19.58
CA VAL A 116 -22.97 9.97 20.62
C VAL A 116 -21.53 10.32 20.22
N PRO A 117 -20.73 10.94 21.11
CA PRO A 117 -19.34 11.27 20.80
C PRO A 117 -18.48 10.01 20.70
N ALA A 118 -17.33 10.11 20.02
CA ALA A 118 -16.30 9.08 20.11
C ALA A 118 -15.78 8.96 21.56
N LYS A 119 -15.57 7.74 22.05
CA LYS A 119 -15.17 7.46 23.45
C LYS A 119 -13.95 6.56 23.49
N ILE A 120 -13.07 6.75 24.48
CA ILE A 120 -12.01 5.78 24.79
C ILE A 120 -12.55 4.78 25.80
N ILE A 121 -12.57 3.50 25.46
CA ILE A 121 -12.98 2.40 26.33
C ILE A 121 -11.86 1.35 26.31
N ASN A 122 -11.33 1.00 27.48
CA ASN A 122 -10.23 0.05 27.63
C ASN A 122 -9.00 0.37 26.74
N GLY A 123 -8.66 1.66 26.60
CA GLY A 123 -7.53 2.11 25.78
C GLY A 123 -7.77 2.04 24.27
N ARG A 124 -9.00 1.76 23.81
CA ARG A 124 -9.40 1.82 22.40
C ARG A 124 -10.36 2.96 22.16
N THR A 125 -10.14 3.70 21.07
CA THR A 125 -11.11 4.68 20.58
C THR A 125 -12.26 3.96 19.90
N LEU A 126 -13.48 4.17 20.39
CA LEU A 126 -14.70 3.68 19.78
C LEU A 126 -15.48 4.84 19.17
N VAL A 127 -16.04 4.60 17.98
CA VAL A 127 -16.76 5.58 17.18
C VAL A 127 -18.17 5.10 16.80
N PRO A 128 -19.13 6.01 16.55
CA PRO A 128 -20.47 5.62 16.13
C PRO A 128 -20.47 5.03 14.72
N LEU A 129 -20.74 3.73 14.61
CA LEU A 129 -20.59 2.98 13.35
C LEU A 129 -21.42 3.56 12.19
N ARG A 130 -22.67 3.92 12.48
CA ARG A 130 -23.59 4.46 11.46
C ARG A 130 -23.04 5.76 10.85
N PHE A 131 -22.58 6.67 11.69
CA PHE A 131 -21.99 7.93 11.23
C PHE A 131 -20.77 7.66 10.34
N ILE A 132 -19.87 6.74 10.74
CA ILE A 132 -18.71 6.39 9.93
C ILE A 132 -19.09 5.84 8.56
N GLY A 133 -19.96 4.82 8.52
CA GLY A 133 -20.36 4.21 7.26
C GLY A 133 -21.03 5.21 6.33
N GLU A 134 -22.02 5.97 6.82
CA GLU A 134 -22.76 6.95 6.03
C GLU A 134 -21.84 8.11 5.56
N ALA A 135 -20.94 8.61 6.42
CA ALA A 135 -20.03 9.70 6.07
C ALA A 135 -18.96 9.28 5.03
N LEU A 136 -18.61 8.00 4.97
CA LEU A 136 -17.76 7.46 3.91
C LEU A 136 -18.55 7.14 2.63
N GLY A 137 -19.89 7.18 2.66
CA GLY A 137 -20.78 6.94 1.52
C GLY A 137 -21.44 5.55 1.49
N ASP A 138 -21.35 4.77 2.56
CA ASP A 138 -21.90 3.41 2.65
C ASP A 138 -23.32 3.36 3.18
N ASP A 139 -24.03 2.29 2.83
CA ASP A 139 -25.34 2.00 3.42
C ASP A 139 -25.18 1.15 4.69
N VAL A 140 -25.72 1.63 5.80
CA VAL A 140 -25.65 0.97 7.12
C VAL A 140 -27.03 0.55 7.60
N ARG A 141 -27.23 -0.77 7.77
CA ARG A 141 -28.47 -1.35 8.31
C ARG A 141 -28.23 -2.17 9.58
N TRP A 142 -29.25 -2.28 10.42
CA TRP A 142 -29.23 -3.12 11.62
C TRP A 142 -30.12 -4.35 11.41
N ASP A 143 -29.56 -5.54 11.63
CA ASP A 143 -30.30 -6.79 11.67
C ASP A 143 -30.52 -7.19 13.14
N GLY A 144 -31.76 -7.00 13.60
CA GLY A 144 -32.14 -7.28 14.98
C GLY A 144 -32.17 -8.77 15.34
N GLN A 145 -32.38 -9.66 14.37
CA GLN A 145 -32.38 -11.11 14.61
C GLN A 145 -30.95 -11.63 14.73
N LYS A 146 -30.03 -11.12 13.91
CA LYS A 146 -28.60 -11.47 13.96
C LYS A 146 -27.79 -10.66 14.96
N ARG A 147 -28.39 -9.62 15.57
CA ARG A 147 -27.69 -8.62 16.41
C ARG A 147 -26.45 -8.06 15.69
N ALA A 148 -26.60 -7.78 14.40
CA ALA A 148 -25.51 -7.43 13.51
C ALA A 148 -25.74 -6.06 12.85
N ALA A 149 -24.70 -5.23 12.80
CA ALA A 149 -24.68 -4.09 11.90
C ALA A 149 -24.11 -4.54 10.55
N ILE A 150 -24.88 -4.36 9.47
CA ILE A 150 -24.48 -4.74 8.12
C ILE A 150 -24.20 -3.47 7.33
N ILE A 151 -23.00 -3.40 6.76
CA ILE A 151 -22.52 -2.29 5.96
C ILE A 151 -22.28 -2.81 4.55
N THR A 152 -22.88 -2.14 3.59
CA THR A 152 -22.65 -2.39 2.17
C THR A 152 -21.88 -1.20 1.62
N SER A 153 -20.61 -1.43 1.31
CA SER A 153 -19.79 -0.36 0.79
C SER A 153 -20.19 -0.05 -0.64
N LYS A 154 -20.45 1.23 -0.92
CA LYS A 154 -20.62 1.66 -2.30
C LYS A 154 -19.22 1.68 -2.91
N ALA A 155 -18.89 0.65 -3.70
CA ALA A 155 -17.70 0.71 -4.54
C ALA A 155 -17.71 2.04 -5.29
N VAL A 156 -16.59 2.76 -5.25
CA VAL A 156 -16.41 3.97 -6.06
C VAL A 156 -16.28 3.52 -7.52
N PHE A 157 -17.41 3.18 -8.12
CA PHE A 157 -17.57 3.22 -9.55
C PHE A 157 -17.69 4.70 -9.91
N ILE A 158 -16.66 5.26 -10.54
CA ILE A 158 -16.87 6.50 -11.29
C ILE A 158 -17.68 6.08 -12.53
N GLU A 159 -19.00 6.01 -12.39
CA GLU A 159 -19.89 5.85 -13.53
C GLU A 159 -19.89 7.15 -14.34
N ALA A 160 -19.62 7.03 -15.64
CA ALA A 160 -19.81 8.11 -16.59
C ALA A 160 -21.31 8.44 -16.73
N PRO A 161 -21.68 9.71 -16.98
CA PRO A 161 -23.05 10.02 -17.37
C PRO A 161 -23.38 9.25 -18.66
N SER A 162 -24.45 8.48 -18.63
CA SER A 162 -24.92 7.74 -19.79
C SER A 162 -25.35 8.72 -20.87
N SER A 163 -24.66 8.73 -22.00
CA SER A 163 -25.23 9.27 -23.23
C SER A 163 -24.70 8.52 -24.44
N GLY A 164 -25.62 7.83 -25.11
CA GLY A 164 -25.71 7.82 -26.57
C GLY A 164 -24.68 6.98 -27.32
N GLU A 165 -25.17 5.94 -27.98
CA GLU A 165 -24.48 5.11 -28.96
C GLU A 165 -23.75 5.90 -30.07
N LYS A 166 -22.59 5.34 -30.48
CA LYS A 166 -21.90 5.43 -31.79
C LYS A 166 -20.85 6.53 -32.02
N ASP A 167 -19.64 6.26 -31.51
CA ASP A 167 -18.49 5.83 -32.32
C ASP A 167 -17.52 5.05 -31.41
N LYS A 168 -17.16 3.80 -31.76
CA LYS A 168 -16.16 3.02 -31.00
C LYS A 168 -14.77 3.61 -31.27
N LEU A 169 -14.39 4.66 -30.54
CA LEU A 169 -12.97 4.85 -30.25
C LEU A 169 -12.48 3.56 -29.60
N LYS A 170 -11.41 2.98 -30.13
CA LYS A 170 -10.83 1.75 -29.56
C LYS A 170 -10.05 2.16 -28.32
N ASP A 171 -10.34 1.50 -27.20
CA ASP A 171 -9.69 1.81 -25.94
C ASP A 171 -8.18 1.49 -26.03
N MET A 172 -7.35 2.37 -25.49
CA MET A 172 -5.97 2.06 -25.12
C MET A 172 -5.99 1.35 -23.76
N THR A 173 -5.22 0.28 -23.60
CA THR A 173 -5.05 -0.40 -22.32
C THR A 173 -3.60 -0.41 -21.87
N VAL A 174 -3.38 -0.17 -20.58
CA VAL A 174 -2.06 -0.23 -19.93
C VAL A 174 -2.13 -1.24 -18.79
N HIS A 175 -1.31 -2.26 -18.87
CA HIS A 175 -1.27 -3.39 -17.95
C HIS A 175 0.03 -3.31 -17.15
N PHE A 176 -0.07 -2.96 -15.87
CA PHE A 176 1.03 -3.05 -14.91
C PHE A 176 1.04 -4.47 -14.35
N ILE A 177 1.76 -5.35 -15.06
CA ILE A 177 1.77 -6.79 -14.80
C ILE A 177 2.44 -7.01 -13.45
N ASP A 178 1.76 -7.74 -12.56
CA ASP A 178 2.40 -8.20 -11.33
C ASP A 178 3.49 -9.21 -11.69
N VAL A 179 4.75 -8.81 -11.60
CA VAL A 179 5.93 -9.66 -11.84
C VAL A 179 6.65 -10.01 -10.55
N GLY A 180 6.04 -9.74 -9.39
CA GLY A 180 6.76 -9.71 -8.12
C GLY A 180 7.60 -8.44 -8.03
N GLN A 181 8.89 -8.58 -7.70
CA GLN A 181 9.82 -7.46 -7.71
C GLN A 181 10.25 -7.12 -9.15
N GLY A 182 10.23 -5.83 -9.49
CA GLY A 182 10.60 -5.31 -10.80
C GLY A 182 9.42 -4.73 -11.59
N ASP A 183 9.72 -4.22 -12.78
CA ASP A 183 8.74 -3.59 -13.67
C ASP A 183 8.42 -4.47 -14.88
N SER A 184 7.14 -4.50 -15.25
CA SER A 184 6.71 -4.91 -16.58
C SER A 184 5.35 -4.30 -16.90
N ILE A 185 5.32 -3.48 -17.95
CA ILE A 185 4.15 -2.70 -18.35
C ILE A 185 3.85 -2.97 -19.81
N PHE A 186 2.65 -3.47 -20.09
CA PHE A 186 2.21 -3.75 -21.45
C PHE A 186 1.15 -2.75 -21.91
N VAL A 187 1.42 -2.07 -23.01
CA VAL A 187 0.54 -1.07 -23.62
C VAL A 187 -0.03 -1.63 -24.92
N ILE A 188 -1.35 -1.61 -25.04
CA ILE A 188 -2.07 -1.86 -26.30
C ILE A 188 -2.67 -0.52 -26.73
N SER A 189 -2.20 -0.01 -27.86
CA SER A 189 -2.69 1.23 -28.45
C SER A 189 -4.09 1.07 -29.07
N PRO A 190 -4.81 2.17 -29.36
CA PRO A 190 -6.13 2.12 -29.99
C PRO A 190 -6.16 1.28 -31.27
N ASN A 191 -5.13 1.34 -32.12
CA ASN A 191 -5.08 0.56 -33.36
C ASN A 191 -4.68 -0.91 -33.16
N GLY A 192 -4.27 -1.30 -31.95
CA GLY A 192 -3.83 -2.64 -31.58
C GLY A 192 -2.31 -2.85 -31.59
N ALA A 193 -1.51 -1.84 -31.96
CA ALA A 193 -0.06 -1.90 -31.84
C ALA A 193 0.37 -1.97 -30.37
N THR A 194 1.47 -2.67 -30.12
CA THR A 194 1.87 -3.13 -28.79
C THR A 194 3.22 -2.58 -28.37
N MET A 195 3.32 -2.15 -27.11
CA MET A 195 4.58 -1.74 -26.51
C MET A 195 4.76 -2.42 -25.15
N LEU A 196 5.90 -3.07 -24.94
CA LEU A 196 6.28 -3.65 -23.66
C LEU A 196 7.41 -2.81 -23.05
N ILE A 197 7.17 -2.25 -21.87
CA ILE A 197 8.17 -1.51 -21.09
C ILE A 197 8.61 -2.42 -19.96
N ASP A 198 9.87 -2.84 -19.99
CA ASP A 198 10.46 -3.80 -19.07
C ASP A 198 9.73 -5.16 -18.96
N THR A 199 10.40 -6.11 -18.32
CA THR A 199 10.07 -7.55 -18.35
C THR A 199 10.22 -8.26 -17.02
N GLY A 200 10.48 -7.51 -15.95
CA GLY A 200 10.75 -8.04 -14.63
C GLY A 200 12.09 -8.78 -14.55
N THR A 201 12.24 -9.52 -13.45
CA THR A 201 13.36 -10.44 -13.24
C THR A 201 13.39 -11.60 -14.25
N GLN A 202 14.52 -12.31 -14.34
CA GLN A 202 14.65 -13.50 -15.17
C GLN A 202 13.58 -14.56 -14.90
N THR A 203 13.24 -14.78 -13.62
CA THR A 203 12.20 -15.73 -13.22
C THR A 203 10.79 -15.24 -13.56
N ALA A 204 10.58 -13.91 -13.61
CA ALA A 204 9.32 -13.32 -14.01
C ALA A 204 9.05 -13.38 -15.52
N GLY A 205 10.09 -13.49 -16.36
CA GLY A 205 9.93 -13.48 -17.83
C GLY A 205 8.88 -14.47 -18.35
N GLN A 206 8.83 -15.69 -17.82
CA GLN A 206 7.81 -16.68 -18.22
C GLN A 206 6.38 -16.31 -17.77
N LYS A 207 6.24 -15.57 -16.66
CA LYS A 207 4.94 -15.02 -16.22
C LYS A 207 4.46 -13.98 -17.22
N VAL A 208 5.35 -13.09 -17.68
CA VAL A 208 5.02 -12.09 -18.73
C VAL A 208 4.65 -12.79 -20.04
N VAL A 209 5.44 -13.77 -20.51
CA VAL A 209 5.12 -14.56 -21.70
C VAL A 209 3.74 -15.20 -21.60
N SER A 210 3.43 -15.83 -20.46
CA SER A 210 2.15 -16.47 -20.21
C SER A 210 1.00 -15.47 -20.22
N TYR A 211 1.21 -14.28 -19.65
CA TYR A 211 0.23 -13.20 -19.63
C TYR A 211 -0.09 -12.71 -21.06
N LEU A 212 0.94 -12.41 -21.84
CA LEU A 212 0.80 -11.92 -23.23
C LEU A 212 0.16 -12.97 -24.15
N LYS A 213 0.54 -14.24 -24.04
CA LYS A 213 -0.09 -15.33 -24.80
C LYS A 213 -1.57 -15.50 -24.46
N LYS A 214 -1.95 -15.39 -23.18
CA LYS A 214 -3.36 -15.41 -22.75
C LYS A 214 -4.15 -14.22 -23.32
N ALA A 215 -3.50 -13.08 -23.52
CA ALA A 215 -4.08 -11.91 -24.19
C ALA A 215 -4.11 -12.03 -25.73
N GLY A 216 -3.66 -13.16 -26.31
CA GLY A 216 -3.67 -13.39 -27.75
C GLY A 216 -2.56 -12.68 -28.51
N ILE A 217 -1.54 -12.18 -27.81
CA ILE A 217 -0.40 -11.48 -28.43
C ILE A 217 0.53 -12.49 -29.09
N THR A 218 0.95 -12.21 -30.32
CA THR A 218 1.87 -13.05 -31.10
C THR A 218 3.16 -12.32 -31.49
N SER A 219 3.15 -10.99 -31.47
CA SER A 219 4.29 -10.12 -31.77
C SER A 219 4.25 -8.86 -30.91
N ILE A 220 5.40 -8.23 -30.70
CA ILE A 220 5.55 -6.98 -29.95
C ILE A 220 6.14 -5.92 -30.88
N ASP A 221 5.46 -4.79 -31.08
CA ASP A 221 5.91 -3.76 -32.02
C ASP A 221 7.07 -2.94 -31.46
N LYS A 222 7.08 -2.70 -30.15
CA LYS A 222 8.10 -1.91 -29.45
C LYS A 222 8.42 -2.54 -28.10
N ILE A 223 9.70 -2.72 -27.81
CA ILE A 223 10.18 -2.95 -26.45
C ILE A 223 10.94 -1.71 -25.98
N VAL A 224 10.73 -1.33 -24.72
CA VAL A 224 11.48 -0.27 -24.04
C VAL A 224 12.16 -0.91 -22.84
N ALA A 225 13.49 -1.00 -22.87
CA ALA A 225 14.33 -1.40 -21.76
C ALA A 225 14.74 -0.12 -21.01
N THR A 226 14.07 0.17 -19.89
CA THR A 226 14.24 1.46 -19.22
C THR A 226 15.67 1.67 -18.75
N HIS A 227 16.29 0.64 -18.16
CA HIS A 227 17.69 0.63 -17.74
C HIS A 227 18.17 -0.83 -17.53
N PRO A 228 19.49 -1.09 -17.43
CA PRO A 228 20.03 -2.46 -17.54
C PRO A 228 19.91 -3.35 -16.30
N HIS A 229 19.17 -2.95 -15.26
CA HIS A 229 19.03 -3.77 -14.05
C HIS A 229 18.19 -5.04 -14.29
N ALA A 230 18.53 -6.08 -13.55
CA ALA A 230 18.00 -7.43 -13.78
C ALA A 230 16.52 -7.56 -13.46
N ASP A 231 15.95 -6.74 -12.58
CA ASP A 231 14.52 -6.68 -12.29
C ASP A 231 13.71 -5.87 -13.32
N HIS A 232 14.38 -5.33 -14.35
CA HIS A 232 13.74 -4.66 -15.48
C HIS A 232 13.93 -5.45 -16.77
N ILE A 233 15.17 -5.80 -17.12
CA ILE A 233 15.48 -6.50 -18.39
C ILE A 233 15.68 -8.01 -18.23
N GLY A 234 15.55 -8.54 -17.01
CA GLY A 234 15.82 -9.95 -16.73
C GLY A 234 14.97 -10.92 -17.55
N GLY A 235 13.71 -10.57 -17.78
CA GLY A 235 12.77 -11.37 -18.56
C GLY A 235 12.93 -11.28 -20.08
N MET A 236 13.80 -10.41 -20.61
CA MET A 236 13.91 -10.12 -22.05
C MET A 236 14.19 -11.36 -22.91
N GLN A 237 15.06 -12.28 -22.45
CA GLN A 237 15.35 -13.51 -23.20
C GLN A 237 14.08 -14.33 -23.43
N ALA A 238 13.25 -14.51 -22.40
CA ALA A 238 12.01 -15.25 -22.52
C ALA A 238 11.04 -14.60 -23.52
N ILE A 239 11.04 -13.26 -23.61
CA ILE A 239 10.26 -12.52 -24.61
C ILE A 239 10.78 -12.79 -26.02
N PHE A 240 12.08 -12.64 -26.27
CA PHE A 240 12.67 -12.88 -27.60
C PHE A 240 12.53 -14.32 -28.09
N ASP A 241 12.48 -15.29 -27.18
CA ASP A 241 12.28 -16.70 -27.52
C ASP A 241 10.83 -17.01 -27.92
N ASN A 242 9.87 -16.17 -27.53
CA ASN A 242 8.43 -16.45 -27.66
C ASN A 242 7.65 -15.49 -28.56
N PHE A 243 8.18 -14.31 -28.85
CA PHE A 243 7.52 -13.29 -29.66
C PHE A 243 8.47 -12.72 -30.70
N GLU A 244 7.93 -12.40 -31.88
CA GLU A 244 8.60 -11.52 -32.82
C GLU A 244 8.61 -10.09 -32.26
N VAL A 245 9.79 -9.48 -32.14
CA VAL A 245 9.96 -8.11 -31.65
C VAL A 245 10.42 -7.23 -32.79
N LYS A 246 9.67 -6.16 -33.10
CA LYS A 246 9.95 -5.33 -34.28
C LYS A 246 10.93 -4.20 -34.04
N LYS A 247 11.09 -3.73 -32.79
CA LYS A 247 12.06 -2.69 -32.42
C LYS A 247 12.29 -2.65 -30.91
N VAL A 248 13.51 -2.35 -30.51
CA VAL A 248 13.94 -2.18 -29.12
C VAL A 248 14.46 -0.76 -28.93
N TYR A 249 14.06 -0.15 -27.81
CA TYR A 249 14.62 1.09 -27.27
C TYR A 249 15.40 0.76 -26.00
N ASP A 250 16.59 1.31 -25.86
CA ASP A 250 17.48 1.13 -24.72
C ASP A 250 17.98 2.47 -24.20
N SER A 251 18.25 2.55 -22.89
CA SER A 251 18.76 3.78 -22.25
C SER A 251 20.10 4.27 -22.83
N GLY A 252 20.88 3.39 -23.45
CA GLY A 252 22.26 3.63 -23.83
C GLY A 252 23.24 3.59 -22.66
N PHE A 253 22.78 3.27 -21.44
CA PHE A 253 23.66 3.15 -20.27
C PHE A 253 24.40 1.80 -20.31
N PRO A 254 25.75 1.80 -20.36
CA PRO A 254 26.50 0.57 -20.42
C PRO A 254 26.43 -0.21 -19.10
N HIS A 255 26.39 -1.54 -19.20
CA HIS A 255 26.41 -2.42 -18.04
C HIS A 255 27.15 -3.72 -18.38
N THR A 256 27.77 -4.38 -17.40
CA THR A 256 28.60 -5.59 -17.62
C THR A 256 27.97 -6.84 -17.02
N SER A 257 26.67 -6.83 -16.77
CA SER A 257 25.96 -8.03 -16.34
C SER A 257 25.72 -8.96 -17.52
N GLN A 258 25.77 -10.26 -17.26
CA GLN A 258 25.40 -11.27 -18.26
C GLN A 258 23.99 -11.05 -18.82
N THR A 259 23.07 -10.55 -17.98
CA THR A 259 21.70 -10.22 -18.41
C THR A 259 21.69 -9.18 -19.52
N TYR A 260 22.46 -8.10 -19.36
CA TYR A 260 22.52 -7.03 -20.36
C TYR A 260 23.29 -7.47 -21.61
N GLU A 261 24.40 -8.19 -21.44
CA GLU A 261 25.15 -8.76 -22.57
C GLU A 261 24.28 -9.70 -23.42
N ASN A 262 23.55 -10.64 -22.80
CA ASN A 262 22.67 -11.56 -23.52
C ASN A 262 21.53 -10.83 -24.24
N PHE A 263 21.00 -9.77 -23.63
CA PHE A 263 19.99 -8.91 -24.25
C PHE A 263 20.54 -8.29 -25.55
N LEU A 264 21.72 -7.66 -25.50
CA LEU A 264 22.34 -7.05 -26.68
C LEU A 264 22.72 -8.09 -27.75
N ILE A 265 23.28 -9.24 -27.34
CA ILE A 265 23.61 -10.35 -28.25
C ILE A 265 22.35 -10.82 -28.99
N THR A 266 21.24 -11.03 -28.27
CA THR A 266 20.00 -11.51 -28.90
C THR A 266 19.41 -10.47 -29.85
N VAL A 267 19.49 -9.19 -29.52
CA VAL A 267 19.07 -8.09 -30.41
C VAL A 267 19.88 -8.09 -31.71
N ASP A 268 21.21 -8.24 -31.62
CA ASP A 268 22.12 -8.30 -32.77
C ASP A 268 21.88 -9.56 -33.62
N GLU A 269 21.87 -10.74 -33.00
CA GLU A 269 21.67 -12.03 -33.69
C GLU A 269 20.33 -12.10 -34.43
N LYS A 270 19.27 -11.53 -33.85
CA LYS A 270 17.93 -11.47 -34.46
C LYS A 270 17.77 -10.28 -35.41
N ASN A 271 18.78 -9.43 -35.58
CA ASN A 271 18.73 -8.20 -36.38
C ASN A 271 17.53 -7.31 -36.02
N ILE A 272 17.22 -7.22 -34.72
CA ILE A 272 16.10 -6.40 -34.25
C ILE A 272 16.53 -4.92 -34.34
N PRO A 273 15.75 -4.04 -34.99
CA PRO A 273 16.03 -2.62 -34.98
C PRO A 273 16.21 -2.09 -33.55
N PHE A 274 17.35 -1.46 -33.29
CA PHE A 274 17.74 -0.95 -31.97
C PHE A 274 17.91 0.56 -32.01
N GLU A 275 17.42 1.26 -31.00
CA GLU A 275 17.56 2.71 -30.87
C GLU A 275 17.91 3.09 -29.42
N ILE A 276 18.91 3.96 -29.26
CA ILE A 276 19.19 4.57 -27.96
C ILE A 276 18.19 5.69 -27.73
N ALA A 277 17.45 5.61 -26.62
CA ALA A 277 16.49 6.61 -26.23
C ALA A 277 17.18 7.92 -25.85
N HIS A 278 16.63 9.03 -26.33
CA HIS A 278 17.14 10.36 -26.04
C HIS A 278 15.98 11.32 -25.81
N ARG A 279 16.08 12.15 -24.76
CA ARG A 279 15.09 13.16 -24.38
C ARG A 279 14.75 14.05 -25.57
N GLY A 280 13.45 14.27 -25.79
CA GLY A 280 12.90 15.02 -26.91
C GLY A 280 12.54 14.17 -28.13
N ASN A 281 13.02 12.92 -28.21
CA ASN A 281 12.61 12.00 -29.27
C ASN A 281 11.19 11.46 -29.01
N LYS A 282 10.54 10.99 -30.09
CA LYS A 282 9.22 10.36 -30.04
C LYS A 282 9.26 8.89 -30.42
N ILE A 283 8.37 8.10 -29.82
CA ILE A 283 8.13 6.71 -30.23
C ILE A 283 6.86 6.66 -31.07
N ASN A 284 7.02 6.31 -32.34
CA ASN A 284 5.89 6.11 -33.25
C ASN A 284 5.30 4.70 -33.03
N LEU A 285 4.21 4.62 -32.26
CA LEU A 285 3.47 3.39 -32.00
C LEU A 285 2.11 3.40 -32.71
N ASP A 286 1.37 4.50 -32.56
CA ASP A 286 0.02 4.70 -33.09
C ASP A 286 -0.16 6.20 -33.39
N PRO A 287 -0.74 6.59 -34.54
CA PRO A 287 -0.97 8.00 -34.89
C PRO A 287 -1.85 8.77 -33.88
N ASP A 288 -2.69 8.08 -33.08
CA ASP A 288 -3.54 8.70 -32.07
C ASP A 288 -2.81 8.92 -30.72
N LEU A 289 -1.58 8.40 -30.58
CA LEU A 289 -0.77 8.51 -29.37
C LEU A 289 0.39 9.49 -29.57
N ASP A 290 0.58 10.37 -28.59
CA ASP A 290 1.82 11.15 -28.46
C ASP A 290 2.70 10.51 -27.39
N ILE A 291 3.80 9.85 -27.82
CA ILE A 291 4.75 9.19 -26.94
C ILE A 291 6.08 9.93 -26.99
N MET A 292 6.40 10.65 -25.92
CA MET A 292 7.64 11.42 -25.78
C MET A 292 8.60 10.76 -24.81
N ILE A 293 9.87 10.71 -25.20
CA ILE A 293 10.98 10.37 -24.31
C ILE A 293 11.37 11.65 -23.56
N LEU A 294 11.21 11.64 -22.24
CA LEU A 294 11.50 12.76 -21.35
C LEU A 294 12.87 12.65 -20.69
N HIS A 295 13.44 11.46 -20.64
CA HIS A 295 14.78 11.15 -20.09
C HIS A 295 15.23 9.79 -20.67
N PRO A 296 16.53 9.49 -20.84
CA PRO A 296 17.72 10.31 -20.55
C PRO A 296 18.01 11.35 -21.63
N GLY A 297 18.61 12.48 -21.26
CA GLY A 297 19.20 13.43 -22.23
C GLY A 297 20.70 13.20 -22.38
N THR A 298 21.42 13.32 -21.28
CA THR A 298 22.86 13.01 -21.18
C THR A 298 23.06 11.91 -20.15
N THR A 299 23.95 10.97 -20.43
CA THR A 299 24.27 9.90 -19.50
C THR A 299 24.86 10.45 -18.21
N MET A 300 24.38 9.97 -17.05
CA MET A 300 24.72 10.56 -15.74
C MET A 300 24.56 9.59 -14.58
N GLY A 301 25.33 9.73 -13.51
CA GLY A 301 25.11 8.94 -12.29
C GLY A 301 25.17 7.43 -12.55
N ASP A 302 24.12 6.72 -12.14
CA ASP A 302 23.97 5.27 -12.25
C ASP A 302 22.89 4.85 -13.26
N ALA A 303 22.70 3.54 -13.41
CA ALA A 303 21.71 2.97 -14.32
C ALA A 303 20.28 3.48 -14.04
N ASN A 304 19.89 3.61 -12.77
CA ASN A 304 18.56 4.07 -12.36
C ASN A 304 18.31 5.49 -12.87
N ASN A 305 19.27 6.39 -12.64
CA ASN A 305 19.23 7.77 -13.11
C ASN A 305 19.42 7.93 -14.62
N ASN A 306 19.57 6.83 -15.38
CA ASN A 306 19.47 6.82 -16.85
C ASN A 306 18.22 6.09 -17.35
N SER A 307 17.26 5.80 -16.48
CA SER A 307 15.99 5.20 -16.87
C SER A 307 15.33 5.97 -18.01
N ILE A 308 14.87 5.26 -19.02
CA ILE A 308 13.99 5.86 -20.03
C ILE A 308 12.70 6.28 -19.33
N VAL A 309 12.45 7.60 -19.29
CA VAL A 309 11.17 8.15 -18.81
C VAL A 309 10.30 8.48 -20.00
N LEU A 310 9.12 7.88 -20.07
CA LEU A 310 8.18 8.07 -21.17
C LEU A 310 6.92 8.79 -20.70
N LYS A 311 6.47 9.76 -21.50
CA LYS A 311 5.09 10.26 -21.43
C LYS A 311 4.28 9.74 -22.60
N VAL A 312 3.20 9.02 -22.31
CA VAL A 312 2.21 8.59 -23.30
C VAL A 312 0.94 9.40 -23.11
N THR A 313 0.51 10.12 -24.14
CA THR A 313 -0.73 10.91 -24.12
C THR A 313 -1.72 10.38 -25.14
N TYR A 314 -2.94 10.09 -24.70
CA TYR A 314 -4.08 9.75 -25.55
C TYR A 314 -5.25 10.68 -25.19
N GLY A 315 -5.57 11.61 -26.10
CA GLY A 315 -6.53 12.68 -25.83
C GLY A 315 -6.19 13.48 -24.56
N GLN A 316 -7.06 13.44 -23.57
CA GLN A 316 -6.95 14.10 -22.27
C GLN A 316 -6.31 13.23 -21.18
N VAL A 317 -6.04 11.94 -21.46
CA VAL A 317 -5.45 11.01 -20.48
C VAL A 317 -3.99 10.78 -20.81
N SER A 318 -3.14 10.87 -19.79
CA SER A 318 -1.69 10.75 -19.95
C SER A 318 -1.05 9.89 -18.88
N TYR A 319 0.02 9.20 -19.25
CA TYR A 319 0.78 8.29 -18.40
C TYR A 319 2.23 8.76 -18.36
N LEU A 320 2.84 8.73 -17.17
CA LEU A 320 4.27 8.91 -16.98
C LEU A 320 4.87 7.60 -16.47
N PHE A 321 5.74 6.99 -17.29
CA PHE A 321 6.49 5.78 -16.94
C PHE A 321 7.91 6.18 -16.58
N THR A 322 8.29 6.06 -15.31
CA THR A 322 9.56 6.61 -14.80
C THR A 322 10.70 5.61 -14.75
N GLY A 323 10.42 4.30 -14.93
CA GLY A 323 11.35 3.25 -14.53
C GLY A 323 11.80 3.49 -13.08
N ASP A 324 13.12 3.44 -12.88
CA ASP A 324 13.75 3.65 -11.59
C ASP A 324 14.43 5.02 -11.47
N ALA A 325 14.00 6.01 -12.26
CA ALA A 325 14.50 7.38 -12.15
C ALA A 325 14.43 7.88 -10.69
N GLU A 326 15.58 8.31 -10.17
CA GLU A 326 15.72 8.83 -8.81
C GLU A 326 15.79 10.35 -8.83
N LYS A 327 16.00 10.94 -7.65
CA LYS A 327 15.98 12.38 -7.43
C LYS A 327 16.81 13.17 -8.45
N GLU A 328 18.01 12.72 -8.82
CA GLU A 328 18.86 13.44 -9.78
C GLU A 328 18.23 13.51 -11.18
N ALA A 329 17.67 12.39 -11.67
CA ALA A 329 16.93 12.37 -12.92
C ALA A 329 15.63 13.21 -12.83
N GLU A 330 14.94 13.17 -11.69
CA GLU A 330 13.75 14.00 -11.45
C GLU A 330 14.05 15.50 -11.49
N GLU A 331 15.15 15.94 -10.88
CA GLU A 331 15.59 17.34 -10.89
C GLU A 331 15.89 17.82 -12.32
N ILE A 332 16.54 16.98 -13.13
CA ILE A 332 16.79 17.29 -14.54
C ILE A 332 15.50 17.33 -15.35
N MET A 333 14.57 16.41 -15.10
CA MET A 333 13.26 16.48 -15.75
C MET A 333 12.51 17.75 -15.34
N LEU A 334 12.55 18.16 -14.08
CA LEU A 334 11.96 19.41 -13.63
C LEU A 334 12.57 20.63 -14.35
N GLU A 335 13.89 20.64 -14.54
CA GLU A 335 14.61 21.73 -15.21
C GLU A 335 14.33 21.79 -16.72
N TYR A 336 14.46 20.66 -17.43
CA TYR A 336 14.46 20.63 -18.90
C TYR A 336 13.10 20.27 -19.52
N VAL A 337 12.22 19.61 -18.76
CA VAL A 337 10.90 19.14 -19.23
C VAL A 337 9.78 19.97 -18.60
N GLY A 338 9.88 20.28 -17.31
CA GLY A 338 8.99 21.18 -16.59
C GLY A 338 7.51 20.76 -16.67
N ASN A 339 6.63 21.66 -17.12
CA ASN A 339 5.18 21.44 -17.16
C ASN A 339 4.75 20.24 -18.02
N GLN A 340 5.60 19.76 -18.93
CA GLN A 340 5.31 18.55 -19.70
C GLN A 340 5.26 17.29 -18.83
N LEU A 341 5.72 17.33 -17.59
CA LEU A 341 5.60 16.22 -16.64
C LEU A 341 4.16 15.94 -16.18
N ASN A 342 3.26 16.92 -16.28
CA ASN A 342 1.88 16.75 -15.83
C ASN A 342 1.21 15.54 -16.51
N SER A 343 0.80 14.56 -15.69
CA SER A 343 0.30 13.28 -16.18
C SER A 343 -0.85 12.76 -15.33
N THR A 344 -1.83 12.10 -15.95
CA THR A 344 -3.00 11.56 -15.24
C THR A 344 -2.63 10.36 -14.36
N VAL A 345 -1.78 9.48 -14.90
CA VAL A 345 -1.30 8.25 -14.25
C VAL A 345 0.22 8.33 -14.11
N LEU A 346 0.72 7.99 -12.93
CA LEU A 346 2.15 7.87 -12.64
C LEU A 346 2.50 6.41 -12.34
N LYS A 347 3.44 5.82 -13.08
CA LYS A 347 4.24 4.70 -12.54
C LYS A 347 5.20 5.32 -11.53
N VAL A 348 5.06 4.94 -10.27
CA VAL A 348 5.93 5.44 -9.19
C VAL A 348 7.36 4.97 -9.44
N GLY A 349 8.30 5.91 -9.27
CA GLY A 349 9.73 5.68 -9.47
C GLY A 349 10.27 4.61 -8.52
N HIS A 350 11.20 3.82 -9.03
CA HIS A 350 12.06 2.92 -8.25
C HIS A 350 11.30 2.10 -7.20
N HIS A 351 10.19 1.49 -7.62
CA HIS A 351 9.31 0.65 -6.80
C HIS A 351 8.74 1.32 -5.54
N GLY A 352 8.85 2.65 -5.42
CA GLY A 352 8.52 3.42 -4.23
C GLY A 352 9.67 3.58 -3.21
N SER A 353 10.92 3.51 -3.66
CA SER A 353 12.11 3.89 -2.90
C SER A 353 12.05 5.37 -2.46
N SER A 354 12.56 5.68 -1.27
CA SER A 354 12.65 7.05 -0.76
C SER A 354 13.54 7.96 -1.62
N THR A 355 14.43 7.38 -2.43
CA THR A 355 15.32 8.08 -3.38
C THR A 355 14.59 8.68 -4.58
N SER A 356 13.33 8.32 -4.80
CA SER A 356 12.52 8.71 -5.96
C SER A 356 11.18 9.30 -5.54
N THR A 357 10.39 9.74 -6.52
CA THR A 357 9.07 10.37 -6.39
C THR A 357 9.11 11.58 -5.46
N THR A 358 10.16 12.40 -5.56
CA THR A 358 10.38 13.54 -4.66
C THR A 358 9.17 14.47 -4.65
N LYS A 359 9.00 15.24 -3.58
CA LYS A 359 7.84 16.14 -3.46
C LYS A 359 7.73 17.10 -4.65
N LEU A 360 8.84 17.72 -5.07
CA LEU A 360 8.86 18.66 -6.19
C LEU A 360 8.46 17.98 -7.51
N PHE A 361 8.96 16.76 -7.73
CA PHE A 361 8.59 15.97 -8.90
C PHE A 361 7.10 15.62 -8.88
N LEU A 362 6.59 15.10 -7.76
CA LEU A 362 5.18 14.75 -7.60
C LEU A 362 4.26 15.97 -7.77
N ASP A 363 4.66 17.14 -7.25
CA ASP A 363 3.95 18.41 -7.41
C ASP A 363 3.91 18.89 -8.88
N ALA A 364 4.90 18.53 -9.71
CA ALA A 364 4.92 18.84 -11.14
C ALA A 364 4.08 17.84 -11.96
N VAL A 365 4.14 16.55 -11.61
CA VAL A 365 3.37 15.49 -12.27
C VAL A 365 1.88 15.62 -11.98
N LYS A 366 1.48 15.94 -10.74
CA LYS A 366 0.09 16.06 -10.26
C LYS A 366 -0.82 14.90 -10.70
N PRO A 367 -0.45 13.64 -10.43
CA PRO A 367 -1.23 12.50 -10.89
C PRO A 367 -2.54 12.35 -10.14
N LYS A 368 -3.54 11.76 -10.80
CA LYS A 368 -4.78 11.30 -10.16
C LYS A 368 -4.67 9.85 -9.70
N VAL A 369 -3.82 9.07 -10.37
CA VAL A 369 -3.56 7.65 -10.09
C VAL A 369 -2.06 7.41 -10.06
N ALA A 370 -1.60 6.65 -9.08
CA ALA A 370 -0.24 6.14 -9.01
C ALA A 370 -0.26 4.61 -8.96
N VAL A 371 0.58 3.96 -9.75
CA VAL A 371 0.79 2.52 -9.71
C VAL A 371 2.22 2.24 -9.26
N ILE A 372 2.37 1.46 -8.20
CA ILE A 372 3.64 1.00 -7.66
C ILE A 372 3.80 -0.47 -8.07
N GLN A 373 4.75 -0.75 -8.95
CA GLN A 373 5.13 -2.13 -9.23
C GLN A 373 6.16 -2.53 -8.18
N VAL A 374 5.80 -3.53 -7.38
CA VAL A 374 6.55 -3.94 -6.20
C VAL A 374 6.11 -5.34 -5.80
N GLY A 375 7.07 -6.15 -5.35
CA GLY A 375 6.81 -7.52 -4.94
C GLY A 375 6.34 -7.64 -3.49
N GLU A 376 5.44 -8.60 -3.24
CA GLU A 376 5.04 -8.99 -1.89
C GLU A 376 6.27 -9.50 -1.11
N GLY A 377 6.48 -8.97 0.10
CA GLY A 377 7.61 -9.38 0.96
C GLY A 377 9.00 -9.07 0.39
N ASN A 378 9.11 -8.10 -0.54
CA ASN A 378 10.42 -7.70 -1.08
C ASN A 378 11.37 -7.26 0.04
N SER A 379 12.65 -7.63 -0.08
CA SER A 379 13.67 -7.38 0.93
C SER A 379 14.18 -5.93 0.97
N TYR A 380 13.80 -5.11 0.00
CA TYR A 380 14.23 -3.71 -0.11
C TYR A 380 13.44 -2.78 0.82
N GLY A 381 12.31 -3.25 1.37
CA GLY A 381 11.44 -2.43 2.20
C GLY A 381 10.63 -1.41 1.38
N HIS A 382 10.46 -1.67 0.08
CA HIS A 382 9.67 -0.84 -0.82
C HIS A 382 8.20 -1.29 -0.84
N PRO A 383 7.25 -0.39 -1.12
CA PRO A 383 7.42 1.06 -1.12
C PRO A 383 7.66 1.57 0.30
N THR A 384 8.46 2.62 0.42
CA THR A 384 8.74 3.24 1.72
C THR A 384 7.52 4.02 2.22
N ASN A 385 7.37 4.13 3.54
CA ASN A 385 6.31 4.95 4.14
C ASN A 385 6.38 6.41 3.71
N GLU A 386 7.58 6.94 3.43
CA GLU A 386 7.75 8.31 2.98
C GLU A 386 7.08 8.56 1.62
N VAL A 387 7.34 7.69 0.64
CA VAL A 387 6.71 7.79 -0.69
C VAL A 387 5.20 7.60 -0.60
N LEU A 388 4.73 6.63 0.18
CA LEU A 388 3.30 6.44 0.41
C LEU A 388 2.66 7.69 1.01
N ASN A 389 3.29 8.32 2.01
CA ASN A 389 2.81 9.55 2.62
C ASN A 389 2.81 10.72 1.63
N ARG A 390 3.82 10.84 0.76
CA ARG A 390 3.86 11.87 -0.30
C ARG A 390 2.68 11.72 -1.27
N LEU A 391 2.45 10.51 -1.79
CA LEU A 391 1.33 10.20 -2.69
C LEU A 391 -0.02 10.44 -2.03
N TYR A 392 -0.14 10.05 -0.76
CA TYR A 392 -1.32 10.26 0.04
C TYR A 392 -1.63 11.74 0.27
N ASN A 393 -0.64 12.54 0.68
CA ASN A 393 -0.79 13.97 0.90
C ASN A 393 -1.13 14.73 -0.39
N ALA A 394 -0.75 14.18 -1.55
CA ALA A 394 -1.13 14.68 -2.87
C ALA A 394 -2.52 14.22 -3.34
N SER A 395 -3.29 13.51 -2.50
CA SER A 395 -4.62 12.96 -2.80
C SER A 395 -4.63 12.03 -4.02
N VAL A 396 -3.57 11.25 -4.20
CA VAL A 396 -3.41 10.33 -5.33
C VAL A 396 -4.02 8.96 -5.00
N ASN A 397 -4.80 8.39 -5.93
CA ASN A 397 -5.27 7.01 -5.79
C ASN A 397 -4.13 6.03 -6.08
N VAL A 398 -3.66 5.31 -5.05
CA VAL A 398 -2.50 4.42 -5.14
C VAL A 398 -2.94 2.96 -5.36
N PHE A 399 -2.37 2.33 -6.38
CA PHE A 399 -2.46 0.88 -6.63
C PHE A 399 -1.06 0.26 -6.52
N ARG A 400 -0.98 -0.95 -5.96
CA ARG A 400 0.28 -1.68 -5.77
C ARG A 400 0.15 -3.12 -6.23
N ASN A 401 1.13 -3.66 -6.95
CA ASN A 401 1.04 -5.03 -7.44
C ASN A 401 1.05 -6.10 -6.34
N ASP A 402 1.82 -5.91 -5.27
CA ASP A 402 1.85 -6.84 -4.13
C ASP A 402 0.45 -7.05 -3.52
N ILE A 403 -0.33 -5.98 -3.37
CA ILE A 403 -1.68 -6.00 -2.81
C ILE A 403 -2.74 -6.34 -3.86
N HIS A 404 -2.68 -5.70 -5.04
CA HIS A 404 -3.76 -5.69 -6.03
C HIS A 404 -3.54 -6.68 -7.19
N GLY A 405 -2.40 -7.38 -7.21
CA GLY A 405 -1.97 -8.14 -8.38
C GLY A 405 -1.80 -7.24 -9.60
N THR A 406 -2.01 -7.78 -10.80
CA THR A 406 -1.96 -7.00 -12.04
C THR A 406 -2.99 -5.87 -12.02
N VAL A 407 -2.56 -4.66 -12.38
CA VAL A 407 -3.43 -3.48 -12.50
C VAL A 407 -3.59 -3.14 -13.97
N VAL A 408 -4.82 -3.01 -14.43
CA VAL A 408 -5.13 -2.66 -15.83
C VAL A 408 -5.89 -1.35 -15.86
N ILE A 409 -5.36 -0.38 -16.59
CA ILE A 409 -6.00 0.92 -16.81
C ILE A 409 -6.42 1.01 -18.28
N ALA A 410 -7.73 1.11 -18.53
CA ALA A 410 -8.30 1.29 -19.86
C ALA A 410 -8.76 2.73 -20.03
N THR A 411 -8.52 3.33 -21.20
CA THR A 411 -8.91 4.71 -21.52
C THR A 411 -9.37 4.85 -22.97
N ASN A 412 -10.40 5.67 -23.17
CA ASN A 412 -10.88 6.09 -24.49
C ASN A 412 -10.32 7.46 -24.92
N GLY A 413 -9.33 7.96 -24.18
CA GLY A 413 -8.72 9.27 -24.41
C GLY A 413 -9.48 10.45 -23.81
N GLN A 414 -10.64 10.24 -23.16
CA GLN A 414 -11.33 11.28 -22.38
C GLN A 414 -11.46 10.89 -20.92
N THR A 415 -11.75 9.62 -20.68
CA THR A 415 -11.95 9.02 -19.36
C THR A 415 -11.15 7.74 -19.24
N TYR A 416 -10.84 7.33 -18.01
CA TYR A 416 -10.15 6.07 -17.73
C TYR A 416 -10.88 5.26 -16.66
N SER A 417 -10.64 3.96 -16.67
CA SER A 417 -11.10 3.01 -15.64
C SER A 417 -9.93 2.16 -15.15
N VAL A 418 -9.97 1.72 -13.89
CA VAL A 418 -8.94 0.87 -13.29
C VAL A 418 -9.55 -0.46 -12.88
N LYS A 419 -8.88 -1.57 -13.20
CA LYS A 419 -9.22 -2.93 -12.76
C LYS A 419 -8.01 -3.57 -12.11
N THR A 420 -8.24 -4.33 -11.05
CA THR A 420 -7.20 -5.07 -10.33
C THR A 420 -7.48 -6.56 -10.36
N GLU A 421 -6.43 -7.36 -10.47
CA GLU A 421 -6.49 -8.83 -10.46
C GLU A 421 -6.97 -9.35 -9.11
N LYS A 422 -6.38 -8.85 -8.02
CA LYS A 422 -6.82 -9.15 -6.66
C LYS A 422 -7.85 -8.09 -6.26
N GLN A 423 -9.07 -8.56 -5.99
CA GLN A 423 -10.09 -7.78 -5.29
C GLN A 423 -9.80 -7.93 -3.81
N ILE A 424 -9.53 -6.82 -3.12
CA ILE A 424 -9.22 -6.87 -1.69
C ILE A 424 -10.52 -7.16 -0.93
N THR A 425 -10.66 -8.37 -0.39
CA THR A 425 -11.73 -8.74 0.55
C THR A 425 -11.33 -8.55 2.01
N GLN A 426 -10.05 -8.24 2.32
CA GLN A 426 -9.57 -7.80 3.63
C GLN A 426 -8.31 -6.91 3.52
N PRO A 427 -8.16 -5.81 4.28
CA PRO A 427 -7.01 -4.93 4.17
C PRO A 427 -5.74 -5.52 4.80
N VAL A 428 -4.61 -5.41 4.10
CA VAL A 428 -3.28 -5.62 4.64
C VAL A 428 -2.82 -4.34 5.35
N LEU A 429 -2.46 -4.46 6.62
CA LEU A 429 -1.96 -3.39 7.48
C LEU A 429 -0.69 -2.73 6.89
N PRO A 430 -0.50 -1.40 7.03
CA PRO A 430 0.85 -0.86 7.14
C PRO A 430 1.46 -1.33 8.47
N VAL A 431 2.63 -1.97 8.42
CA VAL A 431 3.40 -2.32 9.61
C VAL A 431 3.75 -1.03 10.35
N GLN A 432 3.09 -0.78 11.48
CA GLN A 432 3.53 0.22 12.44
C GLN A 432 4.74 -0.34 13.19
N ALA A 433 5.84 0.42 13.22
CA ALA A 433 6.89 0.22 14.21
C ALA A 433 6.28 0.29 15.63
N PRO A 434 6.80 -0.45 16.61
CA PRO A 434 6.21 -0.49 17.95
C PRO A 434 6.17 0.92 18.55
N ILE A 435 4.97 1.39 18.87
CA ILE A 435 4.79 2.59 19.69
C ILE A 435 5.22 2.19 21.10
N ALA A 436 6.43 2.58 21.50
CA ALA A 436 6.82 2.58 22.90
C ALA A 436 5.86 3.54 23.64
N GLN A 437 5.09 3.00 24.58
CA GLN A 437 4.24 3.82 25.44
C GLN A 437 5.12 4.71 26.32
N PRO A 438 4.85 6.02 26.43
CA PRO A 438 5.52 6.84 27.42
C PRO A 438 4.99 6.46 28.81
N ILE A 439 5.88 5.95 29.66
CA ILE A 439 5.62 5.88 31.10
C ILE A 439 5.53 7.32 31.58
N ILE A 440 4.33 7.75 31.99
CA ILE A 440 4.13 9.02 32.67
C ILE A 440 4.85 8.92 34.02
N ASN A 441 5.96 9.63 34.15
CA ASN A 441 6.47 10.02 35.46
C ASN A 441 6.30 11.54 35.57
N THR A 442 5.47 11.92 36.52
CA THR A 442 5.22 13.30 36.93
C THR A 442 6.53 13.89 37.47
N ASP A 443 7.03 14.97 36.88
CA ASP A 443 7.39 16.18 37.63
C ASP A 443 7.93 17.32 36.75
N SER A 444 7.37 18.49 36.99
CA SER A 444 7.90 19.85 36.77
C SER A 444 8.17 20.37 35.35
N VAL A 445 7.48 21.48 35.10
CA VAL A 445 7.62 22.44 34.01
C VAL A 445 9.00 23.10 34.00
N SER A 446 9.69 23.08 32.85
CA SER A 446 10.51 24.21 32.38
C SER A 446 10.92 24.03 30.90
N VAL A 447 10.70 25.05 30.08
CA VAL A 447 11.29 25.28 28.75
C VAL A 447 11.69 26.77 28.72
N PRO A 448 12.78 27.25 28.07
CA PRO A 448 13.78 26.56 27.23
C PRO A 448 15.26 26.83 27.57
N SER A 449 16.18 25.97 27.11
CA SER A 449 17.48 26.40 26.58
C SER A 449 17.95 25.48 25.46
N THR A 450 18.40 26.09 24.35
CA THR A 450 19.06 25.46 23.21
C THR A 450 20.32 24.72 23.65
N GLN A 451 20.26 23.40 23.69
CA GLN A 451 21.43 22.54 23.77
C GLN A 451 21.30 21.54 22.62
N GLU A 452 22.24 21.59 21.67
CA GLU A 452 22.31 20.62 20.57
C GLU A 452 22.34 19.22 21.17
N ARG A 453 21.28 18.44 20.92
CA ARG A 453 21.23 17.04 21.35
C ARG A 453 22.30 16.28 20.59
N LEU A 454 23.31 15.79 21.31
CA LEU A 454 24.28 14.83 20.78
C LEU A 454 23.55 13.60 20.23
N ILE A 455 23.98 13.11 19.08
CA ILE A 455 23.43 11.95 18.39
C ILE A 455 24.05 10.69 18.99
N ASN A 456 23.22 9.83 19.57
CA ASN A 456 23.70 8.58 20.17
C ASN A 456 24.01 7.55 19.08
N ILE A 457 25.28 7.22 18.86
CA ILE A 457 25.73 6.32 17.77
C ILE A 457 25.36 4.84 18.00
N ASN A 458 24.88 4.47 19.19
CA ASN A 458 24.34 3.14 19.48
C ASN A 458 22.85 3.00 19.15
N THR A 459 22.09 4.09 19.18
CA THR A 459 20.62 4.07 19.01
C THR A 459 20.11 4.87 17.82
N ALA A 460 20.92 5.78 17.28
CA ALA A 460 20.57 6.56 16.10
C ALA A 460 20.28 5.64 14.91
N ASP A 461 19.18 5.93 14.23
CA ASP A 461 18.82 5.28 12.97
C ASP A 461 19.66 5.83 11.81
N TYR A 462 19.46 5.25 10.63
CA TYR A 462 20.21 5.59 9.43
C TYR A 462 20.11 7.08 9.07
N GLU A 463 18.95 7.69 9.25
CA GLU A 463 18.70 9.11 8.95
C GLU A 463 19.32 10.04 9.99
N LEU A 464 19.22 9.69 11.27
CA LEU A 464 19.80 10.47 12.34
C LEU A 464 21.34 10.42 12.30
N LEU A 465 21.93 9.29 11.91
CA LEU A 465 23.38 9.19 11.70
C LEU A 465 23.88 10.10 10.57
N GLN A 466 23.09 10.28 9.51
CA GLN A 466 23.46 11.16 8.39
C GLN A 466 23.44 12.65 8.75
N LYS A 467 22.85 13.02 9.89
CA LYS A 467 22.92 14.41 10.41
C LYS A 467 24.27 14.74 11.05
N ILE A 468 25.13 13.73 11.28
CA ILE A 468 26.48 13.93 11.81
C ILE A 468 27.39 14.45 10.68
N THR A 469 28.11 15.54 10.92
CA THR A 469 29.05 16.10 9.94
C THR A 469 30.06 15.05 9.47
N GLY A 470 30.12 14.85 8.15
CA GLY A 470 31.03 13.90 7.51
C GLY A 470 30.54 12.44 7.50
N VAL A 471 29.30 12.17 7.93
CA VAL A 471 28.63 10.87 7.83
C VAL A 471 27.61 10.93 6.70
N GLY A 472 27.97 10.39 5.52
CA GLY A 472 27.04 10.17 4.41
C GLY A 472 26.42 8.76 4.42
N PRO A 473 25.55 8.44 3.44
CA PRO A 473 24.85 7.16 3.32
C PRO A 473 25.70 5.90 3.59
N ALA A 474 26.88 5.82 2.97
CA ALA A 474 27.78 4.67 3.12
C ALA A 474 28.38 4.57 4.53
N ILE A 475 28.70 5.71 5.15
CA ILE A 475 29.30 5.75 6.49
C ILE A 475 28.23 5.48 7.55
N ALA A 476 27.01 6.00 7.38
CA ALA A 476 25.86 5.69 8.24
C ALA A 476 25.57 4.19 8.26
N LYS A 477 25.59 3.54 7.09
CA LYS A 477 25.47 2.08 6.99
C LYS A 477 26.62 1.36 7.70
N ASN A 478 27.87 1.80 7.48
CA ASN A 478 29.03 1.18 8.12
C ASN A 478 28.97 1.28 9.67
N ILE A 479 28.44 2.38 10.22
CA ILE A 479 28.27 2.55 11.68
C ILE A 479 27.24 1.53 12.22
N ILE A 480 26.12 1.34 11.52
CA ILE A 480 25.07 0.37 11.88
C ILE A 480 25.62 -1.06 11.77
N ASP A 481 26.21 -1.43 10.62
CA ASP A 481 26.80 -2.74 10.39
C ASP A 481 27.87 -3.07 11.44
N TYR A 482 28.67 -2.08 11.85
CA TYR A 482 29.71 -2.25 12.86
C TYR A 482 29.11 -2.59 14.23
N ARG A 483 28.13 -1.81 14.73
CA ARG A 483 27.55 -2.04 16.06
C ARG A 483 26.69 -3.31 16.13
N GLU A 484 26.10 -3.73 15.01
CA GLU A 484 25.39 -5.02 14.92
C GLU A 484 26.37 -6.21 14.97
N LYS A 485 27.52 -6.07 14.31
CA LYS A 485 28.53 -7.13 14.23
C LYS A 485 29.44 -7.22 15.46
N HIS A 486 29.74 -6.09 16.09
CA HIS A 486 30.75 -5.98 17.16
C HIS A 486 30.17 -5.57 18.52
N GLY A 487 28.85 -5.33 18.59
CA GLY A 487 28.18 -4.81 19.78
C GLY A 487 28.23 -3.28 19.87
N ALA A 488 27.54 -2.74 20.87
CA ALA A 488 27.47 -1.30 21.12
C ALA A 488 28.86 -0.69 21.36
N PHE A 489 29.08 0.53 20.83
CA PHE A 489 30.23 1.34 21.12
C PHE A 489 30.24 1.70 22.62
N THR A 490 31.36 1.45 23.31
CA THR A 490 31.51 1.79 24.73
C THR A 490 32.21 3.14 24.96
N SER A 491 32.76 3.74 23.89
CA SER A 491 33.28 5.10 23.87
C SER A 491 33.16 5.70 22.48
N ILE A 492 33.07 7.03 22.35
CA ILE A 492 32.92 7.70 21.04
C ILE A 492 34.14 7.45 20.14
N GLU A 493 35.33 7.23 20.71
CA GLU A 493 36.58 6.97 19.98
C GLU A 493 36.54 5.65 19.21
N GLN A 494 35.72 4.68 19.65
CA GLN A 494 35.58 3.40 18.96
C GLN A 494 34.97 3.54 17.56
N ILE A 495 34.29 4.64 17.27
CA ILE A 495 33.72 4.91 15.94
C ILE A 495 34.82 4.99 14.86
N LYS A 496 36.08 5.27 15.23
CA LYS A 496 37.23 5.24 14.32
C LYS A 496 37.57 3.84 13.77
N ARG A 497 36.99 2.79 14.34
CA ARG A 497 37.12 1.40 13.85
C ARG A 497 36.15 1.11 12.70
N VAL A 498 35.21 2.02 12.43
CA VAL A 498 34.26 1.93 11.32
C VAL A 498 34.97 2.33 10.02
N SER A 499 34.81 1.52 8.98
CA SER A 499 35.38 1.81 7.65
C SER A 499 34.91 3.17 7.14
N GLY A 500 35.87 4.04 6.78
CA GLY A 500 35.59 5.40 6.32
C GLY A 500 35.66 6.48 7.41
N ILE A 501 35.93 6.15 8.68
CA ILE A 501 36.08 7.15 9.76
C ILE A 501 37.52 7.15 10.28
N GLY A 502 38.36 8.04 9.74
CA GLY A 502 39.72 8.30 10.23
C GLY A 502 39.80 9.50 11.20
N ASP A 503 41.00 9.83 11.67
CA ASP A 503 41.25 10.89 12.67
C ASP A 503 40.60 12.24 12.30
N ALA A 504 40.79 12.70 11.06
CA ALA A 504 40.24 13.98 10.61
C ALA A 504 38.70 14.04 10.65
N ARG A 505 38.03 12.93 10.30
CA ARG A 505 36.56 12.85 10.36
C ARG A 505 36.06 12.74 11.80
N PHE A 506 36.75 11.95 12.63
CA PHE A 506 36.43 11.85 14.05
C PHE A 506 36.50 13.22 14.73
N GLU A 507 37.56 13.99 14.48
CA GLU A 507 37.72 15.35 15.03
C GLU A 507 36.58 16.30 14.60
N ALA A 508 36.09 16.17 13.36
CA ALA A 508 34.98 16.98 12.86
C ALA A 508 33.61 16.61 13.49
N MET A 509 33.43 15.37 13.94
CA MET A 509 32.13 14.87 14.44
C MET A 509 32.06 14.63 15.95
N LYS A 510 33.19 14.59 16.67
CA LYS A 510 33.23 14.19 18.09
C LYS A 510 32.34 15.03 19.02
N HIS A 511 32.04 16.26 18.63
CA HIS A 511 31.16 17.19 19.36
C HIS A 511 29.67 17.00 19.05
N GLN A 512 29.32 16.11 18.13
CA GLN A 512 27.93 15.84 17.70
C GLN A 512 27.45 14.45 18.12
N ILE A 513 28.32 13.62 18.72
CA ILE A 513 28.03 12.21 19.00
C ILE A 513 28.14 11.87 20.49
N THR A 514 27.36 10.88 20.93
CA THR A 514 27.43 10.27 22.27
C THR A 514 27.29 8.75 22.15
N VAL A 515 27.75 8.00 23.15
CA VAL A 515 27.47 6.55 23.30
C VAL A 515 26.47 6.24 24.41
N ASN A 516 26.14 7.25 25.22
CA ASN A 516 25.21 7.20 26.35
C ASN A 516 23.81 7.64 25.98
#